data_AF-Q95P74-F1
#
_entry.id   AF-Q95P74-F1
#
_cell.length_a   1.000
_cell.length_b   1.000
_cell.length_c   1.000
_cell.angle_alpha   90.00
_cell.angle_beta   90.00
_cell.angle_gamma   90.00
#
_symmetry.space_group_name_H-M   'P 1'
#
loop_
_entity.id
_entity.type
_entity.pdbx_description
1 polymer ?
#
loop_
_entity_poly.entity_id
_entity_poly.type
_entity_poly.pdbx_seq_one_letter_code
_entity_poly.pdbx_strand_id
1 'polypeptide(L)' 'DRALFNDLEHVCDDCYNLYRTSYVASACRSNCYSNLVFRQCMDDLLMMDEFDQYARKVQM' A
#
# COMPACT_ATOMS: atom_id res chain seq x y z
N ASP A 1 1.99 13.69 6.63
CA ASP A 1 3.25 13.31 7.28
C ASP A 1 4.17 12.70 6.22
N ARG A 2 5.41 13.19 6.05
CA ARG A 2 6.29 12.75 4.94
C ARG A 2 6.84 11.33 5.17
N ALA A 3 7.02 10.92 6.42
CA ALA A 3 7.46 9.58 6.75
C ALA A 3 6.39 8.55 6.38
N LEU A 4 5.13 8.81 6.77
CA LEU A 4 3.98 7.97 6.39
C LEU A 4 3.88 7.77 4.88
N PHE A 5 4.06 8.83 4.09
CA PHE A 5 3.96 8.73 2.64
C PHE A 5 5.05 7.80 2.06
N ASN A 6 6.27 7.86 2.60
CA ASN A 6 7.34 6.94 2.18
C ASN A 6 7.01 5.49 2.55
N ASP A 7 6.46 5.25 3.75
CA ASP A 7 6.08 3.89 4.18
C ASP A 7 4.99 3.31 3.25
N LEU A 8 3.96 4.10 2.93
CA LEU A 8 2.89 3.69 2.00
C LEU A 8 3.42 3.44 0.58
N GLU A 9 4.37 4.26 0.12
CA GLU A 9 5.00 4.09 -1.19
C GLU A 9 5.82 2.79 -1.26
N HIS A 10 6.55 2.45 -0.20
CA HIS A 10 7.33 1.21 -0.12
C HIS A 10 6.45 -0.04 -0.26
N VAL A 11 5.27 -0.07 0.36
CA VAL A 11 4.31 -1.17 0.19
C VAL A 11 3.94 -1.35 -1.30
N CYS A 12 3.67 -0.25 -2.00
CA CYS A 12 3.32 -0.31 -3.42
C CYS A 12 4.49 -0.72 -4.33
N ASP A 13 5.71 -0.32 -3.99
CA ASP A 13 6.91 -0.69 -4.75
C ASP A 13 7.29 -2.17 -4.54
N ASP A 14 7.18 -2.68 -3.32
CA ASP A 14 7.41 -4.10 -3.03
C ASP A 14 6.34 -4.98 -3.68
N CYS A 15 5.09 -4.53 -3.67
CA CYS A 15 4.00 -5.21 -4.37
C CYS A 15 4.20 -5.20 -5.90
N TYR A 16 4.72 -4.09 -6.47
CA TYR A 16 5.15 -4.07 -7.86
C TYR A 16 6.28 -5.08 -8.13
N ASN A 17 7.26 -5.21 -7.24
CA ASN A 17 8.35 -6.18 -7.40
C ASN A 17 7.86 -7.63 -7.39
N LEU A 18 6.81 -7.91 -6.60
CA LEU A 18 6.14 -9.21 -6.56
C LEU A 18 5.41 -9.52 -7.88
N TYR A 19 4.57 -8.60 -8.35
CA TYR A 19 3.68 -8.83 -9.50
C TYR A 19 4.30 -8.47 -10.87
N ARG A 20 5.34 -7.64 -10.88
CA ARG A 20 6.04 -7.12 -12.07
C ARG A 20 5.14 -6.46 -13.12
N THR A 21 4.12 -5.72 -12.67
CA THR A 21 3.21 -4.97 -13.54
C THR A 21 2.97 -3.56 -13.05
N SER A 22 3.14 -2.56 -13.93
CA SER A 22 2.96 -1.14 -13.61
C SER A 22 1.53 -0.78 -13.22
N TYR A 23 0.55 -1.61 -13.58
CA TYR A 23 -0.83 -1.46 -13.13
C TYR A 23 -0.94 -1.59 -11.60
N VAL A 24 -0.20 -2.52 -10.98
CA VAL A 24 -0.25 -2.71 -9.52
C VAL A 24 0.28 -1.47 -8.80
N ALA A 25 1.41 -0.92 -9.24
CA ALA A 25 1.97 0.30 -8.65
C ALA A 25 0.98 1.48 -8.72
N SER A 26 0.38 1.70 -9.89
CA SER A 26 -0.55 2.82 -10.10
C SER A 26 -1.88 2.62 -9.38
N ALA A 27 -2.45 1.42 -9.37
CA ALA A 27 -3.68 1.11 -8.66
C ALA A 27 -3.48 1.13 -7.13
N CYS A 28 -2.33 0.66 -6.62
CA CYS A 28 -2.00 0.67 -5.19
C CYS A 28 -1.98 2.09 -4.61
N ARG A 29 -1.40 3.06 -5.33
CA ARG A 29 -1.31 4.48 -4.92
C ARG A 29 -2.63 5.26 -5.10
N SER A 30 -3.63 4.65 -5.75
CA SER A 30 -4.89 5.33 -6.08
C SER A 30 -5.71 5.66 -4.82
N ASN A 31 -6.57 6.69 -4.91
CA ASN A 31 -7.46 7.09 -3.82
C ASN A 31 -6.73 7.27 -2.47
N CYS A 32 -5.54 7.87 -2.49
CA CYS A 32 -4.69 8.05 -1.31
C CYS A 32 -4.43 6.73 -0.55
N TYR A 33 -4.15 5.63 -1.26
CA TYR A 33 -3.94 4.29 -0.69
C TYR A 33 -5.20 3.68 -0.03
N SER A 34 -6.35 4.36 -0.09
CA SER A 34 -7.65 3.90 0.39
C SER A 34 -8.37 3.07 -0.69
N ASN A 35 -7.78 1.95 -1.06
CA ASN A 35 -8.30 1.06 -2.11
C ASN A 35 -8.00 -0.41 -1.79
N LEU A 36 -8.68 -1.32 -2.50
CA LEU A 36 -8.53 -2.76 -2.28
C LEU A 36 -7.16 -3.30 -2.75
N VAL A 37 -6.50 -2.65 -3.70
CA VAL A 37 -5.19 -3.08 -4.19
C VAL A 37 -4.13 -2.87 -3.11
N PHE A 38 -4.14 -1.73 -2.41
CA PHE A 38 -3.26 -1.50 -1.27
C PHE A 38 -3.47 -2.54 -0.16
N ARG A 39 -4.73 -2.86 0.16
CA ARG A 39 -5.04 -3.93 1.13
C ARG A 39 -4.52 -5.29 0.68
N GLN A 40 -4.71 -5.65 -0.59
CA GLN A 40 -4.22 -6.92 -1.14
C GLN A 40 -2.69 -6.98 -1.10
N CYS A 41 -2.01 -5.87 -1.45
CA CYS A 41 -0.55 -5.80 -1.36
C CYS A 41 -0.05 -6.03 0.06
N MET A 42 -0.70 -5.45 1.08
CA MET A 42 -0.37 -5.70 2.49
C MET A 42 -0.57 -7.18 2.87
N ASP A 43 -1.59 -7.84 2.33
CA ASP A 43 -1.86 -9.27 2.55
C ASP A 43 -0.79 -10.16 1.90
N ASP A 44 -0.48 -9.92 0.62
CA ASP A 44 0.50 -10.70 -0.14
C ASP A 44 1.94 -10.50 0.37
N LEU A 45 2.24 -9.31 0.91
CA LEU A 45 3.52 -8.99 1.56
C LEU A 45 3.58 -9.46 3.02
N LEU A 46 2.52 -10.10 3.53
CA LEU A 46 2.44 -10.62 4.91
C LEU A 46 2.52 -9.51 5.99
N MET A 47 1.97 -8.33 5.71
CA MET A 47 2.00 -7.13 6.57
C MET A 47 0.63 -6.83 7.22
N MET A 48 -0.31 -7.77 7.24
CA MET A 48 -1.68 -7.52 7.73
C MET A 48 -1.75 -7.17 9.22
N ASP A 49 -0.76 -7.59 10.03
CA ASP A 49 -0.66 -7.21 11.44
C ASP A 49 -0.50 -5.69 11.64
N GLU A 50 0.03 -4.98 10.63
CA GLU A 50 0.22 -3.53 10.65
C GLU A 50 -0.93 -2.76 9.97
N PHE A 51 -1.86 -3.45 9.30
CA PHE A 51 -2.86 -2.83 8.44
C PHE A 51 -3.70 -1.76 9.16
N ASP A 52 -4.14 -2.05 10.38
CA ASP A 52 -4.94 -1.12 11.18
C ASP A 52 -4.19 0.19 11.47
N GLN A 53 -2.86 0.16 11.59
CA GLN A 53 -2.06 1.36 11.77
C GLN A 53 -2.04 2.22 10.51
N TYR A 54 -1.85 1.61 9.34
CA TYR A 54 -1.89 2.32 8.07
C TYR A 54 -3.29 2.86 7.76
N ALA A 55 -4.33 2.05 7.98
CA ALA A 55 -5.73 2.44 7.73
C ALA A 55 -6.14 3.68 8.52
N ARG A 56 -5.77 3.76 9.81
CA ARG A 56 -6.01 4.96 10.65
C ARG A 56 -5.31 6.21 10.14
N LYS A 57 -4.15 6.06 9.49
CA LYS A 57 -3.35 7.16 8.97
C LYS A 57 -3.81 7.61 7.56
N VAL A 58 -4.47 6.73 6.82
CA VAL A 58 -5.02 6.98 5.48
C VAL A 58 -6.44 7.57 5.52
N GLN A 59 -7.25 7.23 6.52
CA GLN A 59 -8.63 7.73 6.68
C GLN A 59 -8.71 9.15 7.31
N MET A 60 -8.04 10.15 6.74
CA MET A 60 -8.32 11.57 7.03
C MET A 60 -9.19 12.20 5.96
#